data_AF-A0A8T6RY65-F1
#
_entry.id   AF-A0A8T6RY65-F1
#
_cell.length_a   1.000
_cell.length_b   1.000
_cell.length_c   1.000
_cell.angle_alpha   90.00
_cell.angle_beta   90.00
_cell.angle_gamma   90.00
#
_symmetry.space_group_name_H-M   'P 1'
#
loop_
_entity.id
_entity.type
_entity.pdbx_description
1 polymer ?
#
loop_
_entity_poly.entity_id
_entity_poly.type
_entity_poly.pdbx_seq_one_letter_code
_entity_poly.pdbx_strand_id
1 'polypeptide(L)'
;LFFFVDDNIISDHEAAKSLFRALIPHRIHWVSQASLDMLDDPELMELMMESGCLGHVVGFESVDTDSLRGMGKHQNLRTAFGRYQE
;
A
#
# COMPACT_ATOMS: atom_id res chain seq x y z
N LEU A 1 4.93 15.29 -11.13
CA LEU A 1 4.96 13.94 -10.54
C LEU A 1 5.71 14.05 -9.22
N PHE A 2 5.06 13.71 -8.11
CA PHE A 2 5.65 13.72 -6.78
C PHE A 2 6.01 12.30 -6.35
N PHE A 3 7.14 12.13 -5.68
CA PHE A 3 7.50 10.87 -5.04
C PHE A 3 7.52 11.10 -3.54
N PHE A 4 6.58 10.49 -2.81
CA PHE A 4 6.61 10.47 -1.35
C PHE A 4 7.63 9.41 -0.91
N VAL A 5 8.61 9.86 -0.13
CA VAL A 5 9.82 9.09 0.22
C VAL A 5 9.66 8.21 1.47
N ASP A 6 8.47 8.15 2.03
CA ASP A 6 8.15 7.25 3.14
C ASP A 6 8.39 5.79 2.74
N ASP A 7 9.05 5.01 3.61
CA ASP A 7 9.30 3.58 3.39
C ASP A 7 7.98 2.79 3.23
N ASN A 8 6.92 3.27 3.87
CA ASN A 8 5.57 2.78 3.72
C ASN A 8 4.54 3.89 4.04
N ILE A 9 4.02 4.53 2.99
CA ILE A 9 3.07 5.64 3.11
C ILE A 9 1.73 5.25 3.75
N ILE A 10 1.43 3.95 3.82
CA ILE A 10 0.21 3.40 4.43
C ILE A 10 0.45 2.70 5.77
N SER A 11 1.62 2.89 6.40
CA SER A 11 1.93 2.25 7.69
C SER A 11 0.88 2.54 8.78
N ASP A 12 0.19 3.69 8.69
CA ASP A 12 -1.04 4.00 9.40
C ASP A 12 -2.14 4.29 8.37
N HIS A 13 -3.13 3.40 8.28
CA HIS A 13 -4.20 3.50 7.28
C HIS A 13 -5.06 4.75 7.48
N GLU A 14 -5.37 5.14 8.71
CA GLU A 14 -6.24 6.29 8.97
C GLU A 14 -5.52 7.63 8.72
N ALA A 15 -4.24 7.68 9.06
CA ALA A 15 -3.39 8.81 8.69
C ALA A 15 -3.26 8.93 7.16
N ALA A 16 -3.03 7.81 6.47
CA ALA A 16 -2.92 7.77 5.01
C ALA A 16 -4.22 8.22 4.32
N LYS A 17 -5.38 7.71 4.77
CA LYS A 17 -6.69 8.18 4.27
C LYS A 17 -6.88 9.68 4.48
N SER A 18 -6.47 10.21 5.63
CA SER A 18 -6.56 11.65 5.92
C SER A 18 -5.68 12.47 4.99
N LEU A 19 -4.45 12.01 4.73
CA LEU A 19 -3.54 12.60 3.75
C LEU A 19 -4.15 12.59 2.35
N PHE A 20 -4.64 11.44 1.88
CA PHE A 20 -5.18 11.30 0.52
C PHE A 20 -6.41 12.18 0.31
N ARG A 21 -7.33 12.26 1.28
CA ARG A 21 -8.45 13.21 1.23
C ARG A 21 -7.97 14.66 1.10
N ALA A 22 -6.90 15.03 1.80
CA ALA A 22 -6.31 16.37 1.70
C ALA A 22 -5.65 16.62 0.34
N LEU A 23 -5.14 15.58 -0.34
CA LEU A 23 -4.48 15.69 -1.64
C LEU A 23 -5.45 15.82 -2.83
N ILE A 24 -6.68 15.26 -2.74
CA ILE A 24 -7.71 15.32 -3.80
C ILE A 24 -7.86 16.71 -4.44
N PRO A 25 -8.05 17.82 -3.69
CA PRO A 25 -8.25 19.15 -4.30
C PRO A 25 -7.02 19.68 -5.04
N HIS A 26 -5.82 19.17 -4.75
CA HIS A 26 -4.58 19.65 -5.35
C HIS A 26 -4.30 19.08 -6.74
N ARG A 27 -4.99 18.00 -7.13
CA ARG A 27 -4.88 17.37 -8.47
C ARG A 27 -3.43 17.09 -8.89
N ILE A 28 -2.62 16.61 -7.95
CA ILE A 28 -1.24 16.21 -8.21
C ILE A 28 -1.19 14.73 -8.58
N HIS A 29 -0.21 14.36 -9.41
CA HIS A 29 0.13 12.96 -9.62
C HIS A 29 1.27 12.57 -8.70
N TRP A 30 1.12 11.46 -8.00
CA TRP A 30 2.10 10.97 -7.05
C TRP A 30 2.33 9.46 -7.13
N VAL A 31 3.49 9.04 -6.64
CA VAL A 31 3.92 7.65 -6.48
C VAL A 31 4.62 7.52 -5.12
N SER A 32 4.66 6.32 -4.55
CA SER A 32 5.35 6.08 -3.27
C SER A 32 5.65 4.59 -3.06
N GLN A 33 6.13 4.24 -1.87
CA GLN A 33 6.30 2.87 -1.41
C GLN A 33 5.14 2.49 -0.49
N ALA A 34 4.65 1.26 -0.62
CA ALA A 34 3.54 0.74 0.18
C ALA A 34 3.67 -0.78 0.40
N SER A 35 2.96 -1.29 1.40
CA SER A 35 2.79 -2.74 1.63
C SER A 35 1.48 -3.27 1.03
N LEU A 36 1.30 -4.59 1.04
CA LEU A 36 0.16 -5.26 0.38
C LEU A 36 -1.15 -5.19 1.16
N ASP A 37 -1.10 -4.88 2.45
CA ASP A 37 -2.28 -4.81 3.31
C ASP A 37 -3.28 -3.71 2.91
N MET A 38 -2.91 -2.78 2.02
CA MET A 38 -3.89 -1.89 1.37
C MET A 38 -4.97 -2.65 0.60
N LEU A 39 -4.68 -3.85 0.10
CA LEU A 39 -5.64 -4.65 -0.68
C LEU A 39 -6.83 -5.13 0.16
N ASP A 40 -6.68 -5.14 1.49
CA ASP A 40 -7.75 -5.49 2.43
C ASP A 40 -8.60 -4.28 2.85
N ASP A 41 -8.26 -3.05 2.41
CA ASP A 41 -8.99 -1.81 2.69
C ASP A 41 -9.44 -1.12 1.38
N PRO A 42 -10.67 -1.41 0.91
CA PRO A 42 -11.20 -0.82 -0.33
C PRO A 42 -11.31 0.71 -0.29
N GLU A 43 -11.57 1.31 0.87
CA GLU A 43 -11.69 2.77 1.01
C GLU A 43 -10.32 3.43 0.83
N LEU A 44 -9.28 2.86 1.44
CA LEU A 44 -7.91 3.32 1.26
C LEU A 44 -7.50 3.29 -0.22
N MET A 45 -7.82 2.20 -0.92
CA MET A 45 -7.53 2.04 -2.35
C MET A 45 -8.28 3.07 -3.23
N GLU A 46 -9.55 3.35 -2.91
CA GLU A 46 -10.33 4.38 -3.62
C GLU A 46 -9.72 5.77 -3.42
N LEU A 47 -9.36 6.13 -2.18
CA LEU A 47 -8.73 7.40 -1.87
C LEU A 47 -7.35 7.57 -2.51
N MET A 48 -6.57 6.49 -2.66
CA MET A 48 -5.32 6.53 -3.43
C MET A 48 -5.58 6.95 -4.87
N MET A 49 -6.56 6.32 -5.54
CA MET A 49 -6.90 6.66 -6.94
C MET A 49 -7.40 8.09 -7.06
N GLU A 50 -8.33 8.50 -6.19
CA GLU A 50 -8.92 9.85 -6.22
C GLU A 50 -7.89 10.96 -5.94
N SER A 51 -6.92 10.69 -5.07
CA SER A 51 -5.85 11.63 -4.74
C SER A 51 -4.77 11.76 -5.83
N GLY A 52 -4.87 10.99 -6.92
CA GLY A 52 -3.94 11.02 -8.04
C GLY A 52 -2.75 10.09 -7.91
N CYS A 53 -2.88 9.00 -7.14
CA CYS A 53 -1.85 7.95 -7.09
C CYS A 53 -1.73 7.27 -8.47
N LEU A 54 -0.51 7.22 -9.00
CA LEU A 54 -0.20 6.51 -10.25
C LEU A 54 0.35 5.10 -10.01
N GLY A 55 0.74 4.77 -8.79
CA GLY A 55 1.24 3.45 -8.42
C GLY A 55 2.22 3.46 -7.26
N HIS A 56 2.51 2.24 -6.80
CA HIS A 56 3.41 2.00 -5.67
C HIS A 56 4.55 1.05 -6.04
N VAL A 57 5.73 1.32 -5.49
CA VAL A 57 6.76 0.28 -5.36
C VAL A 57 6.40 -0.55 -4.13
N VAL A 58 6.10 -1.83 -4.34
CA VAL A 58 5.66 -2.73 -3.29
C VAL A 58 6.76 -3.72 -2.93
N GLY A 59 7.12 -3.76 -1.66
CA GLY A 59 7.96 -4.83 -1.12
C GLY A 59 7.10 -6.07 -0.89
N PHE A 60 7.16 -7.03 -1.83
CA PHE A 60 6.52 -8.34 -1.69
C PHE A 60 7.35 -9.28 -0.82
N GLU A 61 8.68 -9.24 -1.00
CA GLU A 61 9.70 -10.14 -0.43
C GLU A 61 9.57 -11.63 -0.77
N SER A 62 8.41 -12.24 -0.54
CA SER A 62 8.12 -13.64 -0.88
C SER A 62 6.61 -13.87 -1.00
N VAL A 63 6.22 -14.84 -1.82
CA VAL A 63 4.84 -15.37 -1.87
C VAL A 63 4.63 -16.51 -0.86
N ASP A 64 5.72 -17.04 -0.30
CA ASP A 64 5.69 -18.08 0.72
C ASP A 64 5.46 -17.47 2.10
N THR A 65 4.39 -17.90 2.77
CA THR A 65 3.96 -17.32 4.04
C THR A 65 4.94 -17.60 5.18
N ASP A 66 5.67 -18.72 5.13
CA ASP A 66 6.65 -19.05 6.17
C ASP A 66 7.91 -18.19 6.04
N SER A 67 8.33 -17.92 4.81
CA SER A 67 9.39 -16.95 4.51
C SER A 67 9.03 -15.55 5.00
N LEU A 68 7.80 -15.09 4.74
CA LEU A 68 7.33 -13.79 5.23
C LEU A 68 7.29 -13.71 6.75
N ARG A 69 6.85 -14.78 7.43
CA ARG A 69 6.89 -14.89 8.90
C ARG A 69 8.32 -14.81 9.41
N GLY A 70 9.25 -15.56 8.81
CA GLY A 70 10.66 -15.56 9.19
C GLY A 70 11.34 -14.19 9.01
N MET A 71 10.89 -13.39 8.04
CA MET A 71 11.39 -12.03 7.80
C MET A 71 10.67 -10.94 8.61
N GLY A 72 9.66 -11.30 9.42
CA GLY A 72 8.87 -10.32 10.18
C GLY A 72 7.99 -9.41 9.32
N LYS A 73 7.64 -9.82 8.10
CA LYS A 73 6.81 -9.04 7.16
C LYS A 73 5.33 -9.22 7.44
N HIS A 74 4.91 -8.90 8.68
CA HIS A 74 3.57 -9.18 9.18
C HIS A 74 2.44 -8.51 8.39
N GLN A 75 2.67 -7.31 7.87
CA GLN A 75 1.72 -6.59 7.03
C GLN A 75 1.36 -7.37 5.75
N ASN A 76 2.32 -8.07 5.14
CA ASN A 76 2.09 -8.84 3.92
C ASN A 76 1.47 -10.22 4.17
N LEU A 77 1.33 -10.65 5.44
CA LEU A 77 0.71 -11.94 5.79
C LEU A 77 -0.83 -11.93 5.72
N ARG A 78 -1.44 -10.74 5.78
CA ARG A 78 -2.90 -10.58 5.81
C ARG A 78 -3.51 -10.79 4.44
N THR A 79 -2.80 -10.37 3.40
CA THR A 79 -3.15 -10.57 2.01
C THR A 79 -2.88 -12.04 1.63
N ALA A 80 -3.94 -12.84 1.54
CA ALA A 80 -3.80 -14.26 1.24
C ALA A 80 -3.30 -14.50 -0.20
N PHE A 81 -2.02 -14.90 -0.36
CA PHE A 81 -1.47 -15.44 -1.61
C PHE A 81 -2.05 -16.82 -1.99
N GLY A 82 -3.11 -17.29 -1.33
CA GLY A 82 -3.70 -18.61 -1.55
C GLY A 82 -4.20 -18.86 -2.98
N ARG A 83 -4.27 -17.82 -3.82
CA ARG A 83 -4.59 -17.91 -5.26
C ARG A 83 -3.38 -18.16 -6.17
N TYR A 84 -2.15 -18.11 -5.64
CA TYR A 84 -0.89 -18.27 -6.39
C TYR A 84 -0.19 -19.61 -6.11
N GLN A 85 -0.79 -20.51 -5.33
CA GLN A 85 -0.24 -21.83 -5.00
C GLN A 85 -0.75 -22.96 -5.94
N GLU A 86 -1.34 -22.61 -7.08
CA GLU A 86 -1.66 -23.56 -8.17
C GLU A 86 -0.48 -23.73 -9.13
#